data_AF-A0A257PCB0-F1
#
_entry.id   AF-A0A257PCB0-F1
#
_cell.length_a   1.000
_cell.length_b   1.000
_cell.length_c   1.000
_cell.angle_alpha   90.00
_cell.angle_beta   90.00
_cell.angle_gamma   90.00
#
_symmetry.space_group_name_H-M   'P 1'
#
loop_
_entity.id
_entity.type
_entity.pdbx_description
1 polymer ?
#
loop_
_entity_poly.entity_id
_entity_poly.type
_entity_poly.pdbx_seq_one_letter_code
_entity_poly.pdbx_strand_id
1 'polypeptide(L)'
;MRNLMAGTAFREDCRMSRHLLIAGTGRAGTSFLVRYLTGVGMDTQLSRAGAAATWDDNANAGFENLPSPERADLPYVLKSPWTYQVIHDVLASGRLQFDAVILPMRDLTEAAASRSIIEMQDLHQRVDWMDQLDHTWEHFGHTPGGVVYSLNPLDQARLLAVGFHQLLEALVRADIPVVLLAFPRFVNDAGYLFRKLAHLLPDGVSQQDAARAHAAVADPAKVRVGAELHQPQDTSAEGFTLNGPGPLRLERAALMRVVVRMRHELAEARAQLAEMRAQSAEAMTAARAAQAETAAETARWQAAEATLSRTAEQRDMTAEALRLSEAVLQERQRAHQAEMLMRETEIAALRSRLEALEAPRRWPWNGPRGGAARFGSMMGWFTRRGGRPPA
;
A
#
# COMPACT_ATOMS: atom_id res chain seq x y z
N MET A 1 37.93 -35.36 -47.20
CA MET A 1 37.45 -34.66 -45.98
C MET A 1 37.72 -33.17 -46.21
N ARG A 2 36.80 -32.29 -46.65
CA ARG A 2 35.32 -32.22 -46.60
C ARG A 2 34.72 -32.17 -45.19
N ASN A 3 34.61 -30.93 -44.70
CA ASN A 3 33.54 -30.28 -43.93
C ASN A 3 33.82 -28.78 -44.15
N LEU A 4 33.11 -27.98 -44.95
CA LEU A 4 31.67 -27.99 -45.28
C LEU A 4 30.76 -27.78 -44.06
N MET A 5 31.23 -26.97 -43.10
CA MET A 5 30.32 -26.17 -42.28
C MET A 5 29.69 -25.10 -43.17
N ALA A 6 28.46 -25.35 -43.58
CA ALA A 6 27.67 -24.37 -44.31
C ALA A 6 27.43 -23.17 -43.39
N GLY A 7 28.01 -22.03 -43.72
CA GLY A 7 27.64 -20.76 -43.11
C GLY A 7 26.21 -20.44 -43.48
N THR A 8 25.27 -20.77 -42.60
CA THR A 8 23.91 -20.22 -42.62
C THR A 8 24.03 -18.72 -42.41
N ALA A 9 24.16 -18.00 -43.52
CA ALA A 9 24.10 -16.56 -43.54
C ALA A 9 22.71 -16.14 -43.08
N PHE A 10 22.58 -15.88 -41.77
CA PHE A 10 21.53 -15.06 -41.21
C PHE A 10 21.67 -13.67 -41.83
N ARG A 11 21.08 -13.51 -43.01
CA ARG A 11 20.52 -12.23 -43.43
C ARG A 11 19.33 -11.97 -42.52
N GLU A 12 19.63 -11.52 -41.30
CA GLU A 12 18.67 -10.68 -40.60
C GLU A 12 18.44 -9.48 -41.51
N ASP A 13 17.24 -9.38 -42.08
CA ASP A 13 16.77 -8.17 -42.72
C ASP A 13 16.79 -7.07 -41.66
N CYS A 14 17.90 -6.32 -41.62
CA CYS A 14 18.11 -5.19 -40.75
C CYS A 14 17.12 -4.10 -41.15
N ARG A 15 15.87 -4.24 -40.68
CA ARG A 15 14.82 -3.25 -40.87
C ARG A 15 15.27 -1.95 -40.22
N MET A 16 15.43 -0.93 -41.03
CA MET A 16 15.62 0.45 -40.59
C MET A 16 14.55 0.80 -39.56
N SER A 17 14.94 1.01 -38.31
CA SER A 17 14.02 1.48 -37.29
C SER A 17 14.02 3.01 -37.27
N ARG A 18 12.81 3.58 -37.28
CA ARG A 18 12.57 5.03 -37.29
C ARG A 18 12.34 5.52 -35.88
N HIS A 19 12.95 6.65 -35.51
CA HIS A 19 12.91 7.18 -34.16
C HIS A 19 12.80 8.71 -34.13
N LEU A 20 12.24 9.22 -33.04
CA LEU A 20 12.32 10.62 -32.64
C LEU A 20 13.36 10.75 -31.52
N LEU A 21 14.38 11.58 -31.70
CA LEU A 21 15.44 11.75 -30.69
C LEU A 21 15.24 13.03 -29.87
N ILE A 22 15.36 12.94 -28.55
CA ILE A 22 15.53 14.08 -27.63
C ILE A 22 16.99 14.10 -27.17
N ALA A 23 17.73 15.14 -27.56
CA ALA A 23 19.14 15.32 -27.25
C ALA A 23 19.47 16.78 -26.90
N GLY A 24 20.74 17.12 -26.66
CA GLY A 24 21.19 18.49 -26.34
C GLY A 24 21.96 18.56 -25.03
N THR A 25 22.08 19.76 -24.44
CA THR A 25 23.00 20.05 -23.32
C THR A 25 22.67 19.35 -22.00
N GLY A 26 21.53 18.65 -21.89
CA GLY A 26 20.99 18.16 -20.62
C GLY A 26 20.53 19.30 -19.71
N ARG A 27 19.91 18.96 -18.56
CA ARG A 27 19.32 19.92 -17.59
C ARG A 27 18.32 20.96 -18.15
N ALA A 28 17.88 20.77 -19.40
CA ALA A 28 16.97 21.63 -20.15
C ALA A 28 15.57 20.99 -20.31
N GLY A 29 15.06 20.29 -19.30
CA GLY A 29 13.71 19.71 -19.33
C GLY A 29 13.51 18.50 -20.24
N THR A 30 14.56 17.75 -20.59
CA THR A 30 14.45 16.56 -21.47
C THR A 30 13.54 15.47 -20.90
N SER A 31 13.53 15.22 -19.59
CA SER A 31 12.58 14.27 -18.97
C SER A 31 11.14 14.79 -18.91
N PHE A 32 10.93 16.11 -18.88
CA PHE A 32 9.59 16.69 -19.06
C PHE A 32 9.07 16.36 -20.47
N LEU A 33 9.90 16.49 -21.51
CA LEU A 33 9.52 16.17 -22.89
C LEU A 33 9.16 14.69 -23.04
N VAL A 34 9.90 13.77 -22.42
CA VAL A 34 9.54 12.33 -22.43
C VAL A 34 8.17 12.12 -21.76
N ARG A 35 7.94 12.64 -20.55
CA ARG A 35 6.66 12.51 -19.84
C ARG A 35 5.49 13.13 -20.63
N TYR A 36 5.70 14.29 -21.25
CA TYR A 36 4.71 14.95 -22.12
C TYR A 36 4.37 14.10 -23.34
N LEU A 37 5.39 13.58 -24.05
CA LEU A 37 5.19 12.73 -25.23
C LEU A 37 4.49 11.42 -24.86
N THR A 38 4.84 10.82 -23.71
CA THR A 38 4.11 9.68 -23.12
C THR A 38 2.63 10.01 -22.93
N GLY A 39 2.33 11.19 -22.36
CA GLY A 39 0.98 11.65 -22.07
C GLY A 39 0.11 11.93 -23.31
N VAL A 40 0.72 12.16 -24.48
CA VAL A 40 0.01 12.25 -25.78
C VAL A 40 0.07 10.95 -26.59
N GLY A 41 0.43 9.83 -25.97
CA GLY A 41 0.35 8.50 -26.57
C GLY A 41 1.57 8.05 -27.40
N MET A 42 2.70 8.75 -27.31
CA MET A 42 3.93 8.35 -28.02
C MET A 42 4.63 7.17 -27.34
N ASP A 43 5.17 6.26 -28.14
CA ASP A 43 6.01 5.16 -27.66
C ASP A 43 7.35 5.67 -27.13
N THR A 44 7.57 5.52 -25.83
CA THR A 44 8.68 6.06 -25.03
C THR A 44 9.19 4.97 -24.08
N GLN A 45 10.38 5.17 -23.48
CA GLN A 45 10.84 4.28 -22.41
C GLN A 45 9.85 4.22 -21.23
N LEU A 46 9.17 5.32 -20.93
CA LEU A 46 8.19 5.41 -19.84
C LEU A 46 6.89 4.65 -20.15
N SER A 47 6.36 4.72 -21.38
CA SER A 47 5.18 3.92 -21.77
C SER A 47 5.47 2.42 -21.78
N ARG A 48 6.70 2.01 -22.09
CA ARG A 48 7.10 0.59 -22.12
C ARG A 48 7.39 0.00 -20.75
N ALA A 49 8.15 0.71 -19.91
CA ALA A 49 8.60 0.20 -18.61
C ALA A 49 7.66 0.58 -17.44
N GLY A 50 6.78 1.57 -17.61
CA GLY A 50 5.87 2.02 -16.57
C GLY A 50 6.60 2.40 -15.28
N ALA A 51 6.20 1.79 -14.15
CA ALA A 51 6.84 2.02 -12.85
C ALA A 51 8.30 1.51 -12.75
N ALA A 52 8.74 0.64 -13.66
CA ALA A 52 10.13 0.18 -13.73
C ALA A 52 11.05 1.13 -14.52
N ALA A 53 10.52 2.24 -15.05
CA ALA A 53 11.33 3.25 -15.75
C ALA A 53 12.18 4.04 -14.76
N THR A 54 13.52 3.94 -14.85
CA THR A 54 14.46 4.61 -13.95
C THR A 54 14.23 6.12 -13.91
N TRP A 55 13.93 6.63 -12.71
CA TRP A 55 13.71 8.03 -12.39
C TRP A 55 14.46 8.38 -11.09
N ASP A 56 15.08 9.55 -11.06
CA ASP A 56 15.79 10.10 -9.92
C ASP A 56 15.09 11.41 -9.50
N ASP A 57 14.40 11.39 -8.36
CA ASP A 57 13.68 12.54 -7.81
C ASP A 57 14.60 13.68 -7.34
N ASN A 58 15.83 13.39 -6.94
CA ASN A 58 16.79 14.41 -6.52
C ASN A 58 17.30 15.20 -7.74
N ALA A 59 17.72 14.47 -8.77
CA ALA A 59 18.13 15.03 -10.04
C ALA A 59 16.94 15.58 -10.86
N ASN A 60 15.72 15.09 -10.64
CA ASN A 60 14.58 15.26 -11.55
C ASN A 60 14.96 14.86 -12.99
N ALA A 61 15.58 13.69 -13.12
CA ALA A 61 16.12 13.12 -14.36
C ALA A 61 15.83 11.61 -14.42
N GLY A 62 16.12 10.96 -15.56
CA GLY A 62 15.67 9.59 -15.84
C GLY A 62 15.07 9.44 -17.24
N PHE A 63 14.76 8.20 -17.62
CA PHE A 63 14.29 7.80 -18.96
C PHE A 63 15.33 7.94 -20.10
N GLU A 64 16.62 7.88 -19.78
CA GLU A 64 17.70 7.85 -20.79
C GLU A 64 17.81 6.49 -21.50
N ASN A 65 17.78 6.51 -22.84
CA ASN A 65 18.06 5.37 -23.70
C ASN A 65 19.20 5.75 -24.67
N LEU A 66 20.32 5.04 -24.62
CA LEU A 66 21.37 5.19 -25.61
C LEU A 66 20.89 4.67 -26.98
N PRO A 67 21.03 5.45 -28.08
CA PRO A 67 20.65 5.02 -29.42
C PRO A 67 21.67 4.02 -29.98
N SER A 68 21.71 2.80 -29.44
CA SER A 68 22.65 1.75 -29.89
C SER A 68 22.11 1.00 -31.12
N PRO A 69 22.87 0.93 -32.23
CA PRO A 69 22.52 0.13 -33.43
C PRO A 69 22.46 -1.39 -33.21
N GLU A 70 22.83 -1.88 -32.03
CA GLU A 70 22.78 -3.29 -31.64
C GLU A 70 21.48 -3.66 -30.90
N ARG A 71 20.71 -2.66 -30.44
CA ARG A 71 19.47 -2.88 -29.69
C ARG A 71 18.27 -2.94 -30.65
N ALA A 72 17.77 -4.14 -30.90
CA ALA A 72 16.59 -4.36 -31.74
C ALA A 72 15.29 -3.78 -31.17
N ASP A 73 15.12 -3.76 -29.84
CA ASP A 73 13.94 -3.21 -29.17
C ASP A 73 14.24 -1.85 -28.53
N LEU A 74 13.99 -0.79 -29.31
CA LEU A 74 14.10 0.61 -28.91
C LEU A 74 12.74 1.30 -29.06
N PRO A 75 12.34 2.17 -28.11
CA PRO A 75 11.12 2.98 -28.25
C PRO A 75 11.25 3.98 -29.40
N TYR A 76 10.13 4.36 -30.02
CA TYR A 76 10.10 5.40 -31.04
C TYR A 76 10.76 6.69 -30.54
N VAL A 77 10.39 7.16 -29.34
CA VAL A 77 10.99 8.32 -28.70
C VAL A 77 12.20 7.89 -27.86
N LEU A 78 13.39 8.23 -28.35
CA LEU A 78 14.66 8.06 -27.65
C LEU A 78 15.06 9.35 -26.94
N LYS A 79 15.61 9.24 -25.74
CA LYS A 79 16.19 10.37 -25.01
C LYS A 79 17.63 10.06 -24.63
N SER A 80 18.58 10.86 -25.11
CA SER A 80 19.97 10.79 -24.64
C SER A 80 20.62 12.19 -24.66
N PRO A 81 20.96 12.76 -23.50
CA PRO A 81 21.73 14.00 -23.43
C PRO A 81 23.22 13.80 -23.81
N TRP A 82 23.61 12.57 -24.12
CA TRP A 82 24.99 12.17 -24.43
C TRP A 82 25.21 11.86 -25.91
N THR A 83 24.15 11.94 -26.75
CA THR A 83 24.23 11.52 -28.15
C THR A 83 25.33 12.21 -28.95
N TYR A 84 25.74 13.43 -28.58
CA TYR A 84 26.87 14.11 -29.24
C TYR A 84 28.18 13.29 -29.25
N GLN A 85 28.38 12.40 -28.27
CA GLN A 85 29.57 11.55 -28.18
C GLN A 85 29.57 10.38 -29.18
N VAL A 86 28.39 9.98 -29.66
CA VAL A 86 28.19 8.75 -30.47
C VAL A 86 27.42 9.00 -31.78
N ILE A 87 26.96 10.24 -32.04
CA ILE A 87 26.06 10.55 -33.17
C ILE A 87 26.66 10.15 -34.51
N HIS A 88 27.97 10.33 -34.71
CA HIS A 88 28.64 9.94 -35.95
C HIS A 88 28.58 8.42 -36.18
N ASP A 89 28.84 7.61 -35.15
CA ASP A 89 28.79 6.15 -35.25
C ASP A 89 27.36 5.65 -35.46
N VAL A 90 26.39 6.27 -34.77
CA VAL A 90 24.96 5.97 -34.91
C VAL A 90 24.48 6.23 -36.34
N LEU A 91 24.83 7.39 -36.91
CA LEU A 91 24.47 7.73 -38.29
C LEU A 91 25.23 6.87 -39.31
N ALA A 92 26.52 6.63 -39.09
CA ALA A 92 27.36 5.80 -39.97
C ALA A 92 26.93 4.32 -39.97
N SER A 93 26.33 3.82 -38.89
CA SER A 93 25.78 2.47 -38.81
C SER A 93 24.68 2.21 -39.85
N GLY A 94 23.96 3.26 -40.24
CA GLY A 94 22.82 3.15 -41.14
C GLY A 94 21.75 2.17 -40.67
N ARG A 95 21.56 1.95 -39.36
CA ARG A 95 20.50 1.08 -38.80
C ARG A 95 19.35 1.86 -38.17
N LEU A 96 19.67 2.98 -37.52
CA LEU A 96 18.69 3.89 -36.91
C LEU A 96 18.47 5.08 -37.84
N GLN A 97 17.22 5.35 -38.19
CA GLN A 97 16.80 6.56 -38.90
C GLN A 97 16.10 7.51 -37.93
N PHE A 98 16.42 8.80 -37.99
CA PHE A 98 15.75 9.82 -37.18
C PHE A 98 14.78 10.64 -38.03
N ASP A 99 13.52 10.68 -37.60
CA ASP A 99 12.45 11.43 -38.27
C ASP A 99 12.55 12.92 -37.92
N ALA A 100 12.97 13.21 -36.68
CA ALA A 100 13.43 14.52 -36.24
C ALA A 100 14.32 14.37 -34.98
N VAL A 101 15.01 15.45 -34.62
CA VAL A 101 15.67 15.62 -33.32
C VAL A 101 15.13 16.85 -32.61
N ILE A 102 14.58 16.65 -31.42
CA ILE A 102 14.16 17.72 -30.50
C ILE A 102 15.36 18.11 -29.64
N LEU A 103 15.77 19.37 -29.75
CA LEU A 103 16.88 19.95 -29.00
C LEU A 103 16.34 21.07 -28.09
N PRO A 104 15.98 20.77 -26.83
CA PRO A 104 15.72 21.81 -25.85
C PRO A 104 17.02 22.54 -25.51
N MET A 105 16.97 23.87 -25.67
CA MET A 105 18.04 24.79 -25.34
C MET A 105 17.72 25.50 -24.03
N ARG A 106 18.73 25.58 -23.16
CA ARG A 106 18.75 26.38 -21.94
C ARG A 106 19.97 27.29 -22.00
N ASP A 107 19.99 28.37 -21.21
CA ASP A 107 21.24 29.08 -20.95
C ASP A 107 22.35 28.10 -20.53
N LEU A 108 23.52 28.29 -21.14
CA LEU A 108 24.64 27.36 -21.03
C LEU A 108 25.24 27.37 -19.62
N THR A 109 25.33 28.55 -19.01
CA THR A 109 25.85 28.75 -17.66
C THR A 109 24.90 28.13 -16.63
N GLU A 110 23.59 28.34 -16.77
CA GLU A 110 22.59 27.67 -15.94
C GLU A 110 22.61 26.14 -16.10
N ALA A 111 22.74 25.63 -17.32
CA ALA A 111 22.78 24.19 -17.59
C ALA A 111 24.03 23.55 -16.94
N ALA A 112 25.20 24.17 -17.11
CA ALA A 112 26.46 23.76 -16.49
C ALA A 112 26.38 23.81 -14.96
N ALA A 113 25.94 24.94 -14.39
CA ALA A 113 25.73 25.09 -12.95
C ALA A 113 24.75 24.05 -12.40
N SER A 114 23.65 23.77 -13.11
CA SER A 114 22.69 22.74 -12.70
C SER A 114 23.27 21.33 -12.70
N ARG A 115 24.25 21.01 -13.56
CA ARG A 115 24.97 19.73 -13.55
C ARG A 115 25.90 19.65 -12.35
N SER A 116 26.78 20.65 -12.17
CA SER A 116 27.72 20.73 -11.05
C SER A 116 27.02 20.67 -9.70
N ILE A 117 25.92 21.42 -9.51
CA ILE A 117 25.16 21.40 -8.26
C ILE A 117 24.59 20.01 -7.97
N ILE A 118 24.02 19.32 -8.96
CA ILE A 118 23.39 18.01 -8.74
C ILE A 118 24.44 16.94 -8.40
N GLU A 119 25.60 16.97 -9.04
CA GLU A 119 26.71 16.08 -8.65
C GLU A 119 27.19 16.38 -7.23
N MET A 120 27.40 17.66 -6.87
CA MET A 120 27.77 18.04 -5.49
C MET A 120 26.69 17.63 -4.48
N GLN A 121 25.41 17.78 -4.81
CA GLN A 121 24.31 17.31 -3.95
C GLN A 121 24.41 15.80 -3.72
N ASP A 122 24.72 14.99 -4.74
CA ASP A 122 24.86 13.54 -4.61
C ASP A 122 26.10 13.14 -3.80
N LEU A 123 27.24 13.79 -4.07
CA LEU A 123 28.48 13.61 -3.30
C LEU A 123 28.25 13.89 -1.80
N HIS A 124 27.65 15.03 -1.44
CA HIS A 124 27.31 15.36 -0.04
C HIS A 124 26.31 14.40 0.63
N GLN A 125 25.68 13.48 -0.11
CA GLN A 125 24.72 12.50 0.42
C GLN A 125 25.27 11.07 0.53
N ARG A 126 26.26 10.71 -0.28
CA ARG A 126 26.78 9.33 -0.38
C ARG A 126 28.18 9.13 0.17
N VAL A 127 28.90 10.23 0.40
CA VAL A 127 30.35 10.21 0.62
C VAL A 127 30.65 10.53 2.07
N ASP A 128 30.61 9.50 2.91
CA ASP A 128 30.93 9.57 4.35
C ASP A 128 32.32 10.19 4.60
N TRP A 129 33.26 10.02 3.66
CA TRP A 129 34.59 10.63 3.80
C TRP A 129 34.60 12.15 3.67
N MET A 130 33.51 12.86 3.39
CA MET A 130 33.52 14.33 3.58
C MET A 130 33.72 14.76 5.04
N ASP A 131 33.61 13.83 6.01
CA ASP A 131 34.06 14.01 7.39
C ASP A 131 35.58 13.73 7.60
N GLN A 132 36.29 13.22 6.59
CA GLN A 132 37.71 12.79 6.65
C GLN A 132 38.52 13.32 5.44
N LEU A 133 39.48 14.21 5.72
CA LEU A 133 40.21 15.01 4.71
C LEU A 133 41.27 14.25 3.89
N ASP A 134 41.21 12.92 3.85
CA ASP A 134 42.26 12.03 3.33
C ASP A 134 42.00 11.44 1.94
N HIS A 135 40.84 11.71 1.33
CA HIS A 135 40.50 11.27 -0.03
C HIS A 135 40.45 12.41 -1.06
N THR A 136 40.99 12.15 -2.26
CA THR A 136 41.03 13.07 -3.40
C THR A 136 39.80 12.95 -4.32
N TRP A 137 39.63 13.94 -5.19
CA TRP A 137 38.44 14.20 -6.02
C TRP A 137 38.27 13.22 -7.21
N GLU A 138 38.48 11.93 -7.01
CA GLU A 138 38.59 10.90 -8.07
C GLU A 138 37.29 10.13 -8.33
N HIS A 139 36.21 10.42 -7.59
CA HIS A 139 34.89 9.85 -7.85
C HIS A 139 34.11 10.70 -8.86
N PHE A 140 33.91 10.17 -10.07
CA PHE A 140 33.28 10.87 -11.19
C PHE A 140 31.95 10.24 -11.65
N GLY A 141 30.89 11.07 -11.75
CA GLY A 141 29.90 10.95 -12.82
C GLY A 141 28.78 9.93 -12.64
N HIS A 142 28.33 9.65 -11.41
CA HIS A 142 27.27 8.67 -11.16
C HIS A 142 25.84 9.25 -11.22
N THR A 143 25.66 10.56 -11.11
CA THR A 143 24.31 11.15 -10.99
C THR A 143 23.62 11.30 -12.35
N PRO A 144 22.34 10.87 -12.51
CA PRO A 144 21.58 11.08 -13.74
C PRO A 144 21.52 12.55 -14.19
N GLY A 145 22.24 12.87 -15.26
CA GLY A 145 22.36 14.23 -15.77
C GLY A 145 23.24 15.15 -14.91
N GLY A 146 24.15 14.62 -14.11
CA GLY A 146 25.24 15.33 -13.42
C GLY A 146 26.33 15.82 -14.37
N VAL A 147 27.56 15.95 -13.86
CA VAL A 147 28.73 16.40 -14.66
C VAL A 147 29.32 15.29 -15.52
N VAL A 148 30.09 15.67 -16.54
CA VAL A 148 30.77 14.71 -17.43
C VAL A 148 32.18 14.37 -16.95
N TYR A 149 32.97 15.40 -16.63
CA TYR A 149 34.42 15.30 -16.42
C TYR A 149 34.98 16.28 -15.38
N SER A 150 34.23 17.32 -15.01
CA SER A 150 34.73 18.40 -14.14
C SER A 150 33.57 19.04 -13.40
N LEU A 151 33.75 19.33 -12.11
CA LEU A 151 32.78 20.11 -11.32
C LEU A 151 32.85 21.61 -11.63
N ASN A 152 33.91 22.08 -12.31
CA ASN A 152 34.06 23.47 -12.74
C ASN A 152 32.95 23.83 -13.76
N PRO A 153 32.06 24.80 -13.45
CA PRO A 153 30.97 25.19 -14.35
C PRO A 153 31.45 25.76 -15.69
N LEU A 154 32.62 26.39 -15.74
CA LEU A 154 33.17 26.92 -16.99
C LEU A 154 33.58 25.78 -17.93
N ASP A 155 34.19 24.72 -17.40
CA ASP A 155 34.59 23.56 -18.19
C ASP A 155 33.37 22.72 -18.59
N GLN A 156 32.37 22.60 -17.71
CA GLN A 156 31.06 22.04 -18.10
C GLN A 156 30.40 22.87 -19.20
N ALA A 157 30.38 24.20 -19.12
CA ALA A 157 29.83 25.06 -20.18
C ALA A 157 30.56 24.85 -21.51
N ARG A 158 31.90 24.80 -21.51
CA ARG A 158 32.72 24.50 -22.70
C ARG A 158 32.38 23.15 -23.31
N LEU A 159 32.34 22.08 -22.50
CA LEU A 159 32.01 20.72 -22.94
C LEU A 159 30.60 20.66 -23.56
N LEU A 160 29.62 21.31 -22.93
CA LEU A 160 28.25 21.38 -23.42
C LEU A 160 28.12 22.18 -24.72
N ALA A 161 28.86 23.29 -24.87
CA ALA A 161 28.87 24.08 -26.10
C ALA A 161 29.49 23.31 -27.27
N VAL A 162 30.64 22.67 -27.05
CA VAL A 162 31.32 21.86 -28.07
C VAL A 162 30.46 20.67 -28.47
N GLY A 163 29.92 19.93 -27.50
CA GLY A 163 29.04 18.79 -27.77
C GLY A 163 27.74 19.19 -28.48
N PHE A 164 27.12 20.31 -28.10
CA PHE A 164 25.95 20.82 -28.79
C PHE A 164 26.26 21.23 -30.24
N HIS A 165 27.39 21.89 -30.48
CA HIS A 165 27.84 22.25 -31.82
C HIS A 165 28.11 21.02 -32.69
N GLN A 166 28.86 20.04 -32.19
CA GLN A 166 29.14 18.77 -32.88
C GLN A 166 27.85 18.01 -33.22
N LEU A 167 26.91 17.92 -32.28
CA LEU A 167 25.61 17.29 -32.51
C LEU A 167 24.84 18.02 -33.62
N LEU A 168 24.73 19.34 -33.55
CA LEU A 168 23.99 20.11 -34.56
C LEU A 168 24.65 20.01 -35.95
N GLU A 169 25.98 20.03 -36.01
CA GLU A 169 26.76 19.88 -37.24
C GLU A 169 26.55 18.51 -37.88
N ALA A 170 26.57 17.43 -37.09
CA ALA A 170 26.30 16.08 -37.55
C ALA A 170 24.87 15.92 -38.09
N LEU A 171 23.87 16.49 -37.40
CA LEU A 171 22.46 16.43 -37.81
C LEU A 171 22.19 17.23 -39.10
N VAL A 172 22.80 18.41 -39.23
CA VAL A 172 22.69 19.24 -40.45
C VAL A 172 23.39 18.55 -41.63
N ARG A 173 24.57 17.94 -41.43
CA ARG A 173 25.25 17.16 -42.49
C ARG A 173 24.41 15.97 -42.97
N ALA A 174 23.63 15.37 -42.08
CA ALA A 174 22.77 14.22 -42.38
C ALA A 174 21.35 14.62 -42.87
N ASP A 175 21.07 15.92 -43.04
CA ASP A 175 19.76 16.47 -43.44
C ASP A 175 18.59 16.00 -42.53
N ILE A 176 18.85 15.89 -41.22
CA ILE A 176 17.85 15.45 -40.23
C ILE A 176 17.09 16.67 -39.68
N PRO A 177 15.74 16.69 -39.69
CA PRO A 177 14.96 17.79 -39.15
C PRO A 177 15.25 18.09 -37.67
N VAL A 178 15.56 19.35 -37.34
CA VAL A 178 15.86 19.78 -35.96
C VAL A 178 14.78 20.71 -35.41
N VAL A 179 14.20 20.34 -34.26
CA VAL A 179 13.23 21.18 -33.53
C VAL A 179 13.89 21.77 -32.28
N LEU A 180 14.36 23.01 -32.41
CA LEU A 180 14.85 23.80 -31.28
C LEU A 180 13.69 24.26 -30.38
N LEU A 181 13.76 23.96 -29.08
CA LEU A 181 12.78 24.39 -28.05
C LEU A 181 13.46 25.25 -26.97
N ALA A 182 12.84 26.35 -26.55
CA ALA A 182 13.39 27.19 -25.48
C ALA A 182 12.93 26.71 -24.08
N PHE A 183 13.88 26.37 -23.21
CA PHE A 183 13.66 26.16 -21.78
C PHE A 183 13.86 27.49 -21.01
N PRO A 184 13.04 27.83 -20.00
CA PRO A 184 11.91 27.06 -19.48
C PRO A 184 10.59 27.28 -20.24
N ARG A 185 10.57 28.07 -21.32
CA ARG A 185 9.34 28.47 -22.03
C ARG A 185 8.40 27.30 -22.33
N PHE A 186 8.90 26.18 -22.87
CA PHE A 186 8.01 25.05 -23.20
C PHE A 186 7.38 24.35 -21.97
N VAL A 187 7.96 24.49 -20.78
CA VAL A 187 7.37 24.01 -19.53
C VAL A 187 6.26 24.95 -19.05
N ASN A 188 6.31 26.24 -19.40
CA ASN A 188 5.37 27.26 -18.96
C ASN A 188 4.30 27.64 -20.02
N ASP A 189 4.53 27.33 -21.30
CA ASP A 189 3.67 27.68 -22.44
C ASP A 189 3.32 26.42 -23.25
N ALA A 190 2.23 25.76 -22.87
CA ALA A 190 1.70 24.56 -23.54
C ALA A 190 1.39 24.81 -25.01
N GLY A 191 0.91 26.00 -25.35
CA GLY A 191 0.61 26.39 -26.73
C GLY A 191 1.87 26.49 -27.59
N TYR A 192 2.98 27.01 -27.05
CA TYR A 192 4.27 27.02 -27.73
C TYR A 192 4.81 25.61 -27.96
N LEU A 193 4.74 24.73 -26.95
CA LEU A 193 5.17 23.34 -27.10
C LEU A 193 4.36 22.62 -28.17
N PHE A 194 3.03 22.73 -28.14
CA PHE A 194 2.16 22.14 -29.16
C PHE A 194 2.48 22.68 -30.56
N ARG A 195 2.53 24.01 -30.76
CA ARG A 195 2.85 24.60 -32.08
C ARG A 195 4.20 24.14 -32.63
N LYS A 196 5.19 23.90 -31.76
CA LYS A 196 6.53 23.46 -32.16
C LYS A 196 6.61 21.96 -32.47
N LEU A 197 5.77 21.13 -31.85
CA LEU A 197 5.80 19.67 -31.99
C LEU A 197 4.65 19.08 -32.81
N ALA A 198 3.61 19.84 -33.17
CA ALA A 198 2.37 19.30 -33.77
C ALA A 198 2.61 18.39 -34.99
N HIS A 199 3.60 18.70 -35.83
CA HIS A 199 3.99 17.91 -37.01
C HIS A 199 4.71 16.59 -36.69
N LEU A 200 5.02 16.32 -35.42
CA LEU A 200 5.66 15.11 -34.91
C LEU A 200 4.74 14.31 -33.98
N LEU A 201 3.54 14.82 -33.66
CA LEU A 201 2.59 14.12 -32.80
C LEU A 201 1.76 13.12 -33.61
N PRO A 202 1.21 12.06 -32.99
CA PRO A 202 0.33 11.11 -33.67
C PRO A 202 -0.90 11.80 -34.26
N ASP A 203 -1.39 11.28 -35.39
CA ASP A 203 -2.61 11.76 -36.03
C ASP A 203 -3.79 11.73 -35.04
N GLY A 204 -4.54 12.84 -34.99
CA GLY A 204 -5.68 13.00 -34.10
C GLY A 204 -5.38 13.60 -32.72
N VAL A 205 -4.11 13.78 -32.33
CA VAL A 205 -3.78 14.50 -31.07
C VAL A 205 -4.15 15.98 -31.22
N SER A 206 -5.19 16.41 -30.51
CA SER A 206 -5.64 17.80 -30.54
C SER A 206 -4.77 18.71 -29.66
N GLN A 207 -4.88 20.03 -29.86
CA GLN A 207 -4.29 21.01 -28.95
C GLN A 207 -4.81 20.86 -27.50
N GLN A 208 -6.04 20.37 -27.31
CA GLN A 208 -6.61 20.13 -25.99
C GLN A 208 -5.99 18.90 -25.31
N ASP A 209 -5.72 17.83 -26.06
CA ASP A 209 -5.01 16.65 -25.57
C ASP A 209 -3.59 17.00 -25.13
N ALA A 210 -2.87 17.72 -25.98
CA ALA A 210 -1.56 18.26 -25.67
C ALA A 210 -1.57 19.17 -24.44
N ALA A 211 -2.57 20.05 -24.30
CA ALA A 211 -2.71 20.91 -23.12
C ALA A 211 -2.97 20.12 -21.83
N ARG A 212 -3.77 19.04 -21.89
CA ARG A 212 -4.00 18.14 -20.74
C ARG A 212 -2.73 17.38 -20.35
N ALA A 213 -2.03 16.79 -21.33
CA ALA A 213 -0.77 16.09 -21.11
C ALA A 213 0.32 17.02 -20.55
N HIS A 214 0.37 18.27 -21.03
CA HIS A 214 1.26 19.31 -20.50
C HIS A 214 0.92 19.63 -19.03
N ALA A 215 -0.34 19.94 -18.72
CA ALA A 215 -0.77 20.30 -17.37
C ALA A 215 -0.56 19.16 -16.33
N ALA A 216 -0.64 17.90 -16.74
CA ALA A 216 -0.36 16.75 -15.87
C ALA A 216 1.14 16.54 -15.56
N VAL A 217 2.02 17.17 -16.32
CA VAL A 217 3.48 16.96 -16.26
C VAL A 217 4.23 18.22 -15.79
N ALA A 218 3.67 19.41 -16.08
CA ALA A 218 4.24 20.71 -15.78
C ALA A 218 4.22 21.02 -14.29
N ASP A 219 5.42 21.16 -13.74
CA ASP A 219 5.66 21.59 -12.37
C ASP A 219 6.66 22.77 -12.42
N PRO A 220 6.17 24.02 -12.38
CA PRO A 220 7.02 25.20 -12.36
C PRO A 220 7.96 25.26 -11.15
N ALA A 221 7.64 24.61 -10.02
CA ALA A 221 8.54 24.57 -8.85
C ALA A 221 9.77 23.66 -9.10
N LYS A 222 9.65 22.67 -9.98
CA LYS A 222 10.78 21.86 -10.48
C LYS A 222 11.63 22.60 -11.53
N VAL A 223 11.15 23.72 -12.08
CA VAL A 223 11.94 24.59 -12.96
C VAL A 223 12.90 25.42 -12.10
N ARG A 224 14.08 24.85 -11.82
CA ARG A 224 15.19 25.53 -11.13
C ARG A 224 15.85 26.57 -12.05
N VAL A 225 15.13 27.64 -12.41
CA VAL A 225 15.73 28.87 -12.99
C VAL A 225 16.76 29.42 -12.00
N GLY A 226 17.80 30.06 -12.50
CA GLY A 226 18.99 30.43 -11.74
C GLY A 226 18.80 31.50 -10.66
N ALA A 227 17.63 31.69 -10.07
CA ALA A 227 17.38 32.68 -9.01
C ALA A 227 18.33 32.49 -7.81
N GLU A 228 18.65 31.26 -7.43
CA GLU A 228 19.68 30.90 -6.43
C GLU A 228 21.13 31.27 -6.87
N LEU A 229 21.34 31.49 -8.18
CA LEU A 229 22.61 31.86 -8.83
C LEU A 229 22.68 33.33 -9.25
N HIS A 230 21.62 34.14 -9.06
CA HIS A 230 21.64 35.58 -9.31
C HIS A 230 21.70 36.33 -7.98
N GLN A 231 22.59 37.32 -7.87
CA GLN A 231 22.59 38.27 -6.75
C GLN A 231 22.16 39.64 -7.27
N PRO A 232 21.50 40.49 -6.45
CA PRO A 232 21.14 41.85 -6.85
C PRO A 232 22.31 42.76 -7.23
N GLN A 233 23.56 42.35 -6.95
CA GLN A 233 24.78 43.10 -7.24
C GLN A 233 25.50 42.64 -8.52
N ASP A 234 25.07 41.54 -9.17
CA ASP A 234 25.61 41.05 -10.45
C ASP A 234 25.04 41.83 -11.66
N THR A 235 24.74 43.13 -11.52
CA THR A 235 24.17 43.99 -12.58
C THR A 235 25.25 44.61 -13.47
N SER A 236 26.26 43.84 -13.87
CA SER A 236 27.41 44.33 -14.64
C SER A 236 27.42 43.85 -16.10
N ALA A 237 27.14 44.80 -16.99
CA ALA A 237 27.32 44.79 -18.44
C ALA A 237 26.45 43.81 -19.27
N GLU A 238 25.68 44.38 -20.21
CA GLU A 238 25.05 43.65 -21.32
C GLU A 238 26.13 43.11 -22.27
N GLY A 239 26.58 41.87 -22.03
CA GLY A 239 27.56 41.19 -22.86
C GLY A 239 27.68 39.71 -22.51
N PHE A 240 27.97 38.87 -23.50
CA PHE A 240 28.18 37.44 -23.27
C PHE A 240 29.52 37.20 -22.55
N THR A 241 29.51 37.24 -21.21
CA THR A 241 30.63 36.77 -20.40
C THR A 241 30.38 35.35 -19.94
N LEU A 242 31.29 34.42 -20.25
CA LEU A 242 31.33 33.06 -19.71
C LEU A 242 31.73 33.00 -18.22
N ASN A 243 31.52 34.09 -17.48
CA ASN A 243 31.80 34.20 -16.05
C ASN A 243 30.66 33.55 -15.26
N GLY A 244 30.67 32.22 -15.25
CA GLY A 244 29.74 31.44 -14.44
C GLY A 244 29.91 31.66 -12.93
N PRO A 245 28.91 31.24 -12.13
CA PRO A 245 28.99 31.29 -10.67
C PRO A 245 30.23 30.52 -10.16
N GLY A 246 31.03 31.14 -9.28
CA GLY A 246 32.22 30.50 -8.73
C GLY A 246 31.92 29.23 -7.89
N PRO A 247 32.88 28.32 -7.70
CA PRO A 247 32.65 27.00 -7.08
C PRO A 247 31.93 27.06 -5.72
N LEU A 248 32.36 27.92 -4.80
CA LEU A 248 31.74 28.12 -3.49
C LEU A 248 30.25 28.53 -3.56
N ARG A 249 29.83 29.22 -4.63
CA ARG A 249 28.43 29.61 -4.85
C ARG A 249 27.58 28.40 -5.25
N LEU A 250 28.14 27.51 -6.07
CA LEU A 250 27.49 26.26 -6.48
C LEU A 250 27.42 25.25 -5.34
N GLU A 251 28.48 25.10 -4.56
CA GLU A 251 28.52 24.29 -3.34
C GLU A 251 27.48 24.78 -2.32
N ARG A 252 27.44 26.10 -2.05
CA ARG A 252 26.40 26.70 -1.21
C ARG A 252 24.99 26.43 -1.75
N ALA A 253 24.78 26.50 -3.07
CA ALA A 253 23.49 26.17 -3.68
C ALA A 253 23.14 24.67 -3.52
N ALA A 254 24.11 23.77 -3.65
CA ALA A 254 23.95 22.34 -3.40
C ALA A 254 23.53 22.06 -1.94
N LEU A 255 24.30 22.57 -0.97
CA LEU A 255 24.02 22.44 0.45
C LEU A 255 22.67 23.04 0.84
N MET A 256 22.34 24.24 0.35
CA MET A 256 21.02 24.87 0.61
C MET A 256 19.86 24.01 0.10
N ARG A 257 19.98 23.37 -1.06
CA ARG A 257 18.96 22.45 -1.57
C ARG A 257 18.84 21.19 -0.72
N VAL A 258 19.95 20.61 -0.27
CA VAL A 258 19.94 19.47 0.67
C VAL A 258 19.24 19.86 1.98
N VAL A 259 19.57 21.02 2.56
CA VAL A 259 18.93 21.53 3.79
C VAL A 259 17.44 21.78 3.61
N VAL A 260 17.01 22.36 2.48
CA VAL A 260 15.57 22.56 2.19
C VAL A 260 14.84 21.24 2.06
N ARG A 261 15.42 20.24 1.39
CA ARG A 261 14.84 18.90 1.25
C ARG A 261 14.74 18.17 2.60
N MET A 262 15.82 18.15 3.39
CA MET A 262 15.82 17.57 4.74
C MET A 262 14.79 18.21 5.67
N ARG A 263 14.52 19.52 5.51
CA ARG A 263 13.44 20.20 6.27
C ARG A 263 12.04 19.73 5.83
N HIS A 264 11.84 19.41 4.56
CA HIS A 264 10.59 18.85 4.04
C HIS A 264 10.40 17.42 4.55
N GLU A 265 11.40 16.56 4.35
CA GLU A 265 11.42 15.16 4.84
C GLU A 265 11.14 15.10 6.36
N LEU A 266 11.76 15.99 7.14
CA LEU A 266 11.51 16.10 8.59
C LEU A 266 10.09 16.58 8.93
N ALA A 267 9.48 17.44 8.10
CA ALA A 267 8.10 17.88 8.29
C ALA A 267 7.10 16.75 7.98
N GLU A 268 7.33 16.01 6.90
CA GLU A 268 6.54 14.83 6.50
C GLU A 268 6.63 13.72 7.55
N ALA A 269 7.85 13.37 8.00
CA ALA A 269 8.05 12.36 9.04
C ALA A 269 7.38 12.77 10.37
N ARG A 270 7.37 14.07 10.71
CA ARG A 270 6.63 14.59 11.88
C ARG A 270 5.12 14.48 11.72
N ALA A 271 4.59 14.73 10.52
CA ALA A 271 3.17 14.58 10.23
C ALA A 271 2.73 13.10 10.32
N GLN A 272 3.48 12.19 9.70
CA GLN A 272 3.25 10.74 9.79
C GLN A 272 3.32 10.24 11.25
N LEU A 273 4.30 10.69 12.03
CA LEU A 273 4.41 10.34 13.45
C LEU A 273 3.22 10.87 14.27
N ALA A 274 2.69 12.05 13.94
CA ALA A 274 1.51 12.60 14.60
C ALA A 274 0.24 11.79 14.23
N GLU A 275 0.09 11.39 12.96
CA GLU A 275 -1.01 10.54 12.49
C GLU A 275 -0.98 9.15 13.15
N MET A 276 0.17 8.47 13.14
CA MET A 276 0.34 7.18 13.80
C MET A 276 0.04 7.25 15.31
N ARG A 277 0.38 8.37 15.97
CA ARG A 277 0.04 8.60 17.38
C ARG A 277 -1.45 8.81 17.59
N ALA A 278 -2.15 9.50 16.69
CA ALA A 278 -3.59 9.66 16.74
C ALA A 278 -4.31 8.31 16.56
N GLN A 279 -3.93 7.55 15.53
CA GLN A 279 -4.46 6.19 15.28
C GLN A 279 -4.18 5.24 16.46
N SER A 280 -2.99 5.28 17.05
CA SER A 280 -2.64 4.50 18.24
C SER A 280 -3.45 4.91 19.47
N ALA A 281 -3.70 6.21 19.67
CA ALA A 281 -4.55 6.70 20.76
C ALA A 281 -6.00 6.24 20.60
N GLU A 282 -6.56 6.34 19.39
CA GLU A 282 -7.90 5.85 19.06
C GLU A 282 -8.02 4.34 19.32
N ALA A 283 -7.07 3.55 18.79
CA ALA A 283 -7.02 2.10 19.02
C ALA A 283 -6.91 1.74 20.52
N MET A 284 -6.13 2.49 21.31
CA MET A 284 -6.08 2.30 22.77
C MET A 284 -7.40 2.65 23.46
N THR A 285 -8.13 3.67 22.99
CA THR A 285 -9.46 3.98 23.56
C THR A 285 -10.50 2.92 23.20
N ALA A 286 -10.50 2.42 21.95
CA ALA A 286 -11.37 1.33 21.53
C ALA A 286 -11.08 0.02 22.29
N ALA A 287 -9.80 -0.33 22.46
CA ALA A 287 -9.39 -1.50 23.24
C ALA A 287 -9.83 -1.41 24.71
N ARG A 288 -9.73 -0.24 25.34
CA ARG A 288 -10.24 -0.01 26.71
C ARG A 288 -11.76 -0.11 26.79
N ALA A 289 -12.49 0.40 25.80
CA ALA A 289 -13.94 0.28 25.73
C ALA A 289 -14.38 -1.19 25.61
N ALA A 290 -13.75 -1.96 24.71
CA ALA A 290 -14.01 -3.40 24.56
C ALA A 290 -13.67 -4.19 25.84
N GLN A 291 -12.55 -3.89 26.51
CA GLN A 291 -12.21 -4.49 27.80
C GLN A 291 -13.25 -4.19 28.89
N ALA A 292 -13.76 -2.96 28.94
CA ALA A 292 -14.82 -2.58 29.87
C ALA A 292 -16.16 -3.27 29.58
N GLU A 293 -16.50 -3.46 28.30
CA GLU A 293 -17.68 -4.22 27.88
C GLU A 293 -17.57 -5.70 28.25
N THR A 294 -16.46 -6.37 27.92
CA THR A 294 -16.22 -7.77 28.32
C THR A 294 -16.22 -7.96 29.84
N ALA A 295 -15.66 -7.01 30.59
CA ALA A 295 -15.72 -7.02 32.05
C ALA A 295 -17.17 -6.87 32.57
N ALA A 296 -17.97 -5.99 31.97
CA ALA A 296 -19.38 -5.81 32.32
C ALA A 296 -20.23 -7.06 31.99
N GLU A 297 -19.97 -7.73 30.86
CA GLU A 297 -20.61 -9.00 30.51
C GLU A 297 -20.24 -10.12 31.48
N THR A 298 -18.95 -10.23 31.83
CA THR A 298 -18.46 -11.21 32.81
C THR A 298 -19.13 -10.99 34.18
N ALA A 299 -19.25 -9.74 34.62
CA ALA A 299 -19.94 -9.39 35.86
C ALA A 299 -21.45 -9.69 35.82
N ARG A 300 -22.13 -9.46 34.68
CA ARG A 300 -23.54 -9.87 34.48
C ARG A 300 -23.71 -11.38 34.57
N TRP A 301 -22.80 -12.15 33.95
CA TRP A 301 -22.83 -13.60 33.97
C TRP A 301 -22.64 -14.16 35.38
N GLN A 302 -21.64 -13.66 36.13
CA GLN A 302 -21.41 -14.00 37.53
C GLN A 302 -22.60 -13.64 38.43
N ALA A 303 -23.24 -12.49 38.21
CA ALA A 303 -24.44 -12.08 38.95
C ALA A 303 -25.65 -12.97 38.64
N ALA A 304 -25.79 -13.44 37.40
CA ALA A 304 -26.82 -14.39 37.00
C ALA A 304 -26.57 -15.78 37.63
N GLU A 305 -25.34 -16.29 37.59
CA GLU A 305 -24.93 -17.54 38.23
C GLU A 305 -25.19 -17.50 39.75
N ALA A 306 -24.73 -16.46 40.44
CA ALA A 306 -24.99 -16.26 41.87
C ALA A 306 -26.48 -16.10 42.22
N THR A 307 -27.32 -15.71 41.25
CA THR A 307 -28.79 -15.67 41.43
C THR A 307 -29.39 -17.06 41.24
N LEU A 308 -28.95 -17.81 40.22
CA LEU A 308 -29.36 -19.20 40.00
C LEU A 308 -29.02 -20.08 41.21
N SER A 309 -27.80 -20.01 41.75
CA SER A 309 -27.39 -20.75 42.94
C SER A 309 -28.28 -20.45 44.16
N ARG A 310 -28.56 -19.17 44.45
CA ARG A 310 -29.48 -18.78 45.54
C ARG A 310 -30.91 -19.30 45.31
N THR A 311 -31.40 -19.31 44.06
CA THR A 311 -32.71 -19.92 43.77
C THR A 311 -32.71 -21.44 43.89
N ALA A 312 -31.58 -22.11 43.63
CA ALA A 312 -31.44 -23.55 43.87
C ALA A 312 -31.46 -23.87 45.37
N GLU A 313 -30.65 -23.16 46.17
CA GLU A 313 -30.65 -23.26 47.64
C GLU A 313 -32.05 -23.04 48.23
N GLN A 314 -32.77 -22.00 47.77
CA GLN A 314 -34.14 -21.73 48.22
C GLN A 314 -35.14 -22.83 47.79
N ARG A 315 -34.93 -23.47 46.63
CA ARG A 315 -35.74 -24.62 46.18
C ARG A 315 -35.46 -25.87 47.00
N ASP A 316 -34.21 -26.11 47.38
CA ASP A 316 -33.84 -27.22 48.26
C ASP A 316 -34.39 -27.03 49.68
N MET A 317 -34.26 -25.83 50.25
CA MET A 317 -34.87 -25.47 51.54
C MET A 317 -36.40 -25.63 51.53
N THR A 318 -37.08 -25.21 50.46
CA THR A 318 -38.54 -25.35 50.35
C THR A 318 -38.97 -26.80 50.11
N ALA A 319 -38.19 -27.59 49.37
CA ALA A 319 -38.42 -29.03 49.23
C ALA A 319 -38.20 -29.79 50.55
N GLU A 320 -37.19 -29.41 51.35
CA GLU A 320 -36.96 -29.97 52.68
C GLU A 320 -38.09 -29.60 53.65
N ALA A 321 -38.51 -28.33 53.69
CA ALA A 321 -39.67 -27.89 54.47
C ALA A 321 -40.97 -28.62 54.07
N LEU A 322 -41.16 -28.90 52.77
CA LEU A 322 -42.30 -29.69 52.29
C LEU A 322 -42.22 -31.14 52.79
N ARG A 323 -41.07 -31.81 52.69
CA ARG A 323 -40.84 -33.17 53.22
C ARG A 323 -41.10 -33.27 54.73
N LEU A 324 -40.68 -32.26 55.50
CA LEU A 324 -40.94 -32.18 56.94
C LEU A 324 -42.44 -32.01 57.22
N SER A 325 -43.13 -31.15 56.46
CA SER A 325 -44.58 -30.98 56.56
C SER A 325 -45.36 -32.27 56.23
N GLU A 326 -44.96 -32.97 55.16
CA GLU A 326 -45.52 -34.27 54.78
C GLU A 326 -45.29 -35.33 55.87
N ALA A 327 -44.10 -35.39 56.47
CA ALA A 327 -43.80 -36.30 57.58
C ALA A 327 -44.70 -36.05 58.79
N VAL A 328 -44.88 -34.77 59.19
CA VAL A 328 -45.79 -34.38 60.29
C VAL A 328 -47.25 -34.72 59.97
N LEU A 329 -47.68 -34.54 58.72
CA LEU A 329 -49.03 -34.94 58.29
C LEU A 329 -49.23 -36.46 58.32
N GLN A 330 -48.25 -37.25 57.87
CA GLN A 330 -48.29 -38.71 57.97
C GLN A 330 -48.31 -39.18 59.43
N GLU A 331 -47.55 -38.54 60.32
CA GLU A 331 -47.55 -38.85 61.74
C GLU A 331 -48.92 -38.55 62.39
N ARG A 332 -49.52 -37.39 62.08
CA ARG A 332 -50.90 -37.07 62.49
C ARG A 332 -51.93 -38.06 61.96
N GLN A 333 -51.80 -38.49 60.70
CA GLN A 333 -52.68 -39.51 60.11
C GLN A 333 -52.53 -40.86 60.81
N ARG A 334 -51.30 -41.30 61.12
CA ARG A 334 -51.05 -42.53 61.88
C ARG A 334 -51.62 -42.44 63.30
N ALA A 335 -51.45 -41.31 63.97
CA ALA A 335 -52.02 -41.07 65.30
C ALA A 335 -53.57 -41.13 65.26
N HIS A 336 -54.20 -40.50 64.27
CA HIS A 336 -55.66 -40.54 64.11
C HIS A 336 -56.17 -41.94 63.70
N GLN A 337 -55.44 -42.68 62.86
CA GLN A 337 -55.75 -44.08 62.56
C GLN A 337 -55.63 -44.98 63.79
N ALA A 338 -54.61 -44.77 64.63
CA ALA A 338 -54.46 -45.48 65.89
C ALA A 338 -55.59 -45.13 66.88
N GLU A 339 -56.00 -43.86 66.95
CA GLU A 339 -57.16 -43.43 67.74
C GLU A 339 -58.47 -44.06 67.24
N MET A 340 -58.69 -44.08 65.92
CA MET A 340 -59.85 -44.74 65.31
C MET A 340 -59.85 -46.24 65.58
N LEU A 341 -58.70 -46.92 65.46
CA LEU A 341 -58.54 -48.34 65.83
C LEU A 341 -58.78 -48.58 67.33
N MET A 342 -58.35 -47.67 68.21
CA MET A 342 -58.69 -47.76 69.63
C MET A 342 -60.20 -47.61 69.86
N ARG A 343 -60.86 -46.63 69.21
CA ARG A 343 -62.33 -46.48 69.28
C ARG A 343 -63.05 -47.70 68.68
N GLU A 344 -62.55 -48.30 67.60
CA GLU A 344 -63.11 -49.52 67.03
C GLU A 344 -62.93 -50.72 67.97
N THR A 345 -61.77 -50.89 68.63
CA THR A 345 -61.59 -51.95 69.63
C THR A 345 -62.43 -51.70 70.89
N GLU A 346 -62.65 -50.44 71.28
CA GLU A 346 -63.54 -50.05 72.38
C GLU A 346 -65.02 -50.30 72.04
N ILE A 347 -65.46 -49.94 70.83
CA ILE A 347 -66.79 -50.27 70.29
C ILE A 347 -66.95 -51.79 70.15
N ALA A 348 -65.92 -52.52 69.73
CA ALA A 348 -65.95 -53.99 69.66
C ALA A 348 -66.03 -54.63 71.05
N ALA A 349 -65.30 -54.11 72.03
CA ALA A 349 -65.40 -54.55 73.43
C ALA A 349 -66.77 -54.23 74.05
N LEU A 350 -67.36 -53.08 73.70
CA LEU A 350 -68.74 -52.73 74.06
C LEU A 350 -69.77 -53.62 73.35
N ARG A 351 -69.56 -53.97 72.07
CA ARG A 351 -70.39 -54.95 71.35
C ARG A 351 -70.29 -56.35 71.95
N SER A 352 -69.09 -56.85 72.24
CA SER A 352 -68.94 -58.13 72.95
C SER A 352 -69.52 -58.10 74.36
N ARG A 353 -69.55 -56.93 75.04
CA ARG A 353 -70.32 -56.75 76.29
C ARG A 353 -71.83 -56.76 76.08
N LEU A 354 -72.33 -56.21 74.96
CA LEU A 354 -73.74 -56.29 74.58
C LEU A 354 -74.14 -57.73 74.21
N GLU A 355 -73.36 -58.42 73.40
CA GLU A 355 -73.56 -59.83 73.03
C GLU A 355 -73.47 -60.76 74.25
N ALA A 356 -72.64 -60.41 75.25
CA ALA A 356 -72.62 -61.10 76.55
C ALA A 356 -73.87 -60.83 77.43
N LEU A 357 -74.63 -59.77 77.16
CA LEU A 357 -75.92 -59.48 77.79
C LEU A 357 -77.10 -60.07 76.97
N GLU A 358 -76.96 -60.20 75.65
CA GLU A 358 -77.96 -60.73 74.71
C GLU A 358 -77.78 -62.23 74.39
N ALA A 359 -77.28 -63.02 75.33
CA ALA A 359 -77.05 -64.46 75.16
C ALA A 359 -78.21 -65.34 75.68
N PRO A 360 -79.22 -65.71 74.87
CA PRO A 360 -80.19 -66.73 75.24
C PRO A 360 -79.53 -68.12 75.20
N ARG A 361 -79.56 -68.80 76.35
CA ARG A 361 -79.13 -70.20 76.53
C ARG A 361 -79.69 -71.12 75.42
N ARG A 362 -78.84 -71.62 74.52
CA ARG A 362 -79.13 -72.82 73.70
C ARG A 362 -77.94 -73.78 73.61
N TRP A 363 -78.29 -75.05 73.43
CA TRP A 363 -77.47 -76.24 73.63
C TRP A 363 -76.56 -76.60 72.44
N PRO A 364 -75.57 -77.50 72.63
CA PRO A 364 -74.54 -77.78 71.64
C PRO A 364 -75.03 -78.73 70.53
N TRP A 365 -74.45 -78.57 69.33
CA TRP A 365 -74.52 -79.58 68.27
C TRP A 365 -73.18 -79.68 67.51
N ASN A 366 -72.72 -80.90 67.26
CA ASN A 366 -71.44 -81.21 66.62
C ASN A 366 -71.61 -81.41 65.10
N GLY A 367 -70.77 -80.80 64.27
CA GLY A 367 -70.72 -81.03 62.83
C GLY A 367 -69.44 -80.46 62.19
N PRO A 368 -68.75 -81.15 61.24
CA PRO A 368 -67.31 -80.92 61.05
C PRO A 368 -66.86 -80.20 59.75
N ARG A 369 -65.73 -79.50 59.90
CA ARG A 369 -64.57 -79.29 58.99
C ARG A 369 -64.74 -79.41 57.46
N GLY A 370 -64.21 -78.39 56.78
CA GLY A 370 -63.74 -78.43 55.38
C GLY A 370 -64.35 -77.30 54.54
N GLY A 371 -63.64 -76.58 53.68
CA GLY A 371 -62.20 -76.59 53.37
C GLY A 371 -61.98 -75.63 52.20
N ALA A 372 -61.08 -74.65 52.35
CA ALA A 372 -60.95 -73.55 51.39
C ALA A 372 -60.19 -73.94 50.11
N ALA A 373 -60.71 -73.56 48.94
CA ALA A 373 -59.92 -73.41 47.72
C ALA A 373 -60.63 -72.59 46.63
N ARG A 374 -59.91 -71.59 46.10
CA ARG A 374 -59.83 -71.07 44.70
C ARG A 374 -59.90 -69.54 44.64
N PHE A 375 -58.93 -68.82 44.05
CA PHE A 375 -58.35 -68.80 42.68
C PHE A 375 -59.11 -67.91 41.69
N GLY A 376 -58.37 -67.07 40.95
CA GLY A 376 -58.89 -66.00 40.07
C GLY A 376 -59.24 -64.72 40.85
N SER A 377 -59.25 -63.50 40.29
CA SER A 377 -58.97 -63.03 38.92
C SER A 377 -58.88 -61.47 38.96
N MET A 378 -58.35 -60.68 38.00
CA MET A 378 -57.77 -60.98 36.66
C MET A 378 -56.82 -59.83 36.19
N MET A 379 -56.88 -59.49 34.90
CA MET A 379 -56.38 -58.31 34.15
C MET A 379 -56.64 -56.95 34.82
N GLY A 380 -55.93 -55.85 34.53
CA GLY A 380 -55.00 -55.54 33.43
C GLY A 380 -55.43 -54.24 32.72
N TRP A 381 -54.70 -53.82 31.66
CA TRP A 381 -54.99 -52.65 30.78
C TRP A 381 -54.75 -51.26 31.45
N PHE A 382 -54.31 -50.18 30.77
CA PHE A 382 -53.98 -49.95 29.35
C PHE A 382 -53.07 -48.71 29.12
N THR A 383 -52.12 -48.78 28.17
CA THR A 383 -51.64 -47.66 27.28
C THR A 383 -50.96 -46.41 27.89
N ARG A 384 -50.24 -45.52 27.16
CA ARG A 384 -49.78 -45.41 25.74
C ARG A 384 -48.56 -44.46 25.67
N ARG A 385 -47.81 -44.50 24.53
CA ARG A 385 -47.07 -43.43 23.80
C ARG A 385 -46.44 -42.27 24.60
N GLY A 386 -45.22 -41.82 24.33
CA GLY A 386 -44.35 -42.01 23.15
C GLY A 386 -43.74 -40.68 22.71
N GLY A 387 -42.68 -40.70 21.89
CA GLY A 387 -42.01 -39.48 21.39
C GLY A 387 -40.50 -39.64 21.35
N ARG A 388 -39.91 -39.49 20.15
CA ARG A 388 -38.46 -39.48 19.90
C ARG A 388 -38.03 -38.03 19.51
N PRO A 389 -36.72 -37.73 19.30
CA PRO A 389 -36.14 -36.39 19.45
C PRO A 389 -36.17 -35.57 18.14
N PRO A 390 -35.46 -34.43 18.07
CA PRO A 390 -34.03 -34.42 17.64
C PRO A 390 -33.16 -33.45 18.48
N ALA A 391 -31.86 -33.25 18.27
CA ALA A 391 -30.92 -33.80 17.28
C ALA A 391 -29.60 -34.20 17.96
#